data_AF-A0A5N6TYT2-F1
#
_entry.id   AF-A0A5N6TYT2-F1
#
_cell.length_a   1.000
_cell.length_b   1.000
_cell.length_c   1.000
_cell.angle_alpha   90.00
_cell.angle_beta   90.00
_cell.angle_gamma   90.00
#
_symmetry.space_group_name_H-M   'P 1'
#
loop_
_entity.id
_entity.type
_entity.pdbx_description
1 polymer ?
#
loop_
_entity_poly.entity_id
_entity_poly.type
_entity_poly.pdbx_seq_one_letter_code
_entity_poly.pdbx_strand_id
1 'polypeptide(L)'
;MRRGLSSVARTFLQYIWKGTNSYPEYEQMLDKKVKQNSRLSKANKVEFAGDPHTSEKDEKKRASGQIFQDQMRLTSVHVYIDGTVEYSKKSYNDAQE
;
A
#
# COMPACT_ATOMS: atom_id res chain seq x y z
N MET A 1 34.21 10.95 6.98
CA MET A 1 33.02 10.45 7.69
C MET A 1 32.29 9.45 6.80
N ARG A 2 32.31 8.16 7.13
CA ARG A 2 31.55 7.14 6.40
C ARG A 2 30.10 7.22 6.87
N ARG A 3 29.20 7.71 6.02
CA ARG A 3 27.75 7.62 6.26
C ARG A 3 27.40 6.14 6.14
N GLY A 4 27.22 5.47 7.28
CA GLY A 4 26.71 4.10 7.31
C GLY A 4 25.29 4.11 6.75
N LEU A 5 25.12 3.60 5.54
CA LEU A 5 23.82 3.26 5.00
C LEU A 5 23.27 2.12 5.87
N SER A 6 22.50 2.46 6.91
CA SER A 6 21.71 1.45 7.62
C SER A 6 20.64 0.98 6.65
N SER A 7 20.91 -0.11 5.93
CA SER A 7 19.88 -0.82 5.17
C SER A 7 18.94 -1.44 6.20
N VAL A 8 17.90 -0.69 6.58
CA VAL A 8 16.82 -1.22 7.42
C VAL A 8 16.18 -2.33 6.60
N ALA A 9 16.35 -3.58 7.01
CA ALA A 9 15.70 -4.72 6.38
C ALA A 9 14.19 -4.49 6.40
N ARG A 10 13.61 -4.15 5.24
CA ARG A 10 12.17 -4.00 5.11
C ARG A 10 11.55 -5.39 5.16
N THR A 11 10.61 -5.55 6.08
CA THR A 11 9.82 -6.78 6.15
C THR A 11 9.04 -6.94 4.84
N PHE A 12 8.99 -8.15 4.30
CA PHE A 12 8.14 -8.45 3.15
C PHE A 12 6.68 -8.13 3.52
N LEU A 13 6.00 -7.32 2.70
CA LEU A 13 4.59 -7.03 2.89
C LEU A 13 3.78 -8.29 2.55
N GLN A 14 2.99 -8.75 3.51
CA GLN A 14 2.00 -9.78 3.26
C GLN A 14 0.74 -9.14 2.64
N TYR A 15 0.32 -9.62 1.49
CA TYR A 15 -0.94 -9.21 0.84
C TYR A 15 -2.03 -10.23 1.11
N ILE A 16 -3.20 -9.76 1.54
CA ILE A 16 -4.38 -10.59 1.82
C ILE A 16 -5.57 -9.99 1.08
N TRP A 17 -6.19 -10.76 0.19
CA TRP A 17 -7.44 -10.40 -0.49
C TRP A 17 -8.61 -11.07 0.19
N LYS A 18 -9.46 -10.28 0.86
CA LYS A 18 -10.56 -10.83 1.65
C LYS A 18 -11.72 -11.22 0.76
N GLY A 19 -11.96 -12.52 0.65
CA GLY A 19 -13.12 -13.09 -0.02
C GLY A 19 -13.03 -13.07 -1.55
N THR A 20 -11.84 -12.82 -2.10
CA THR A 20 -11.63 -12.63 -3.54
C THR A 20 -10.29 -13.21 -4.01
N ASN A 21 -10.08 -13.20 -5.33
CA ASN A 21 -8.82 -13.61 -5.94
C ASN A 21 -7.71 -12.61 -5.62
N SER A 22 -6.46 -13.07 -5.67
CA SER A 22 -5.32 -12.16 -5.64
C SER A 22 -5.19 -11.41 -6.97
N TYR A 23 -4.81 -10.13 -6.89
CA TYR A 23 -4.51 -9.32 -8.05
C TYR A 23 -3.05 -8.81 -7.97
N PRO A 24 -2.08 -9.61 -8.45
CA PRO A 24 -0.66 -9.31 -8.30
C PRO A 24 -0.23 -7.96 -8.88
N GLU A 25 -0.92 -7.46 -9.92
CA GLU A 25 -0.65 -6.15 -10.51
C GLU A 25 -0.82 -5.00 -9.49
N TYR A 26 -1.89 -5.02 -8.69
CA TYR A 26 -2.14 -4.02 -7.64
C TYR A 26 -1.16 -4.19 -6.47
N GLU A 27 -0.80 -5.42 -6.13
CA GLU A 27 0.20 -5.72 -5.10
C GLU A 27 1.58 -5.15 -5.48
N GLN A 28 2.01 -5.32 -6.74
CA GLN A 28 3.29 -4.80 -7.23
C GLN A 28 3.34 -3.27 -7.25
N MET A 29 2.27 -2.62 -7.70
CA MET A 29 2.16 -1.16 -7.70
C MET A 29 2.25 -0.61 -6.27
N LEU A 30 1.54 -1.24 -5.33
CA LEU A 30 1.55 -0.86 -3.94
C LEU A 30 2.90 -1.14 -3.29
N ASP A 31 3.50 -2.31 -3.53
CA ASP A 31 4.81 -2.70 -2.98
C ASP A 31 5.89 -1.67 -3.30
N LYS A 32 5.95 -1.21 -4.56
CA LYS A 32 6.88 -0.17 -4.99
C LYS A 32 6.68 1.13 -4.20
N LYS A 33 5.42 1.58 -4.08
CA LYS A 33 5.07 2.83 -3.38
C LYS A 33 5.28 2.74 -1.87
N VAL A 34 4.98 1.60 -1.25
CA VAL A 34 5.23 1.38 0.18
C VAL A 34 6.72 1.33 0.47
N LYS A 35 7.51 0.67 -0.38
CA LYS A 35 8.98 0.70 -0.29
C LYS A 35 9.50 2.12 -0.39
N GLN A 36 9.00 2.97 -1.29
CA GLN A 36 9.51 4.35 -1.37
C GLN A 36 9.01 5.24 -0.23
N ASN A 37 8.04 4.79 0.57
CA ASN A 37 7.45 5.58 1.63
C ASN A 37 8.13 5.37 3.00
N SER A 38 8.87 6.38 3.45
CA SER A 38 9.58 6.33 4.75
C SER A 38 8.66 6.07 5.95
N ARG A 39 7.40 6.52 5.89
CA ARG A 39 6.40 6.35 6.97
C ARG A 39 5.75 4.97 6.99
N LEU A 40 5.93 4.18 5.94
CA LEU A 40 5.44 2.79 5.85
C LEU A 40 6.58 1.77 5.95
N SER A 41 7.79 2.19 6.33
CA SER A 41 8.96 1.32 6.50
C SER A 41 8.75 0.15 7.48
N LYS A 42 7.79 0.28 8.42
CA LYS A 42 7.41 -0.76 9.38
C LYS A 42 6.14 -1.52 9.00
N ALA A 43 5.51 -1.20 7.87
CA ALA A 43 4.36 -1.94 7.40
C ALA A 43 4.78 -3.38 7.07
N ASN A 44 3.95 -4.35 7.47
CA ASN A 44 4.20 -5.77 7.22
C ASN A 44 2.99 -6.50 6.63
N LYS A 45 1.82 -5.86 6.60
CA LYS A 45 0.60 -6.48 6.08
C LYS A 45 -0.29 -5.46 5.38
N VAL A 46 -0.91 -5.89 4.28
CA VAL A 46 -1.95 -5.18 3.55
C VAL A 46 -3.15 -6.10 3.38
N GLU A 47 -4.33 -5.60 3.74
CA GLU A 47 -5.59 -6.31 3.57
C GLU A 47 -6.47 -5.58 2.57
N PHE A 48 -6.68 -6.17 1.39
CA PHE A 48 -7.60 -5.68 0.38
C PHE A 48 -9.02 -6.16 0.66
N ALA A 49 -9.98 -5.25 0.44
CA ALA A 49 -11.40 -5.48 0.59
C ALA A 49 -12.03 -5.76 -0.77
N GLY A 50 -12.26 -7.03 -1.07
CA GLY A 50 -12.97 -7.45 -2.28
C GLY A 50 -12.18 -7.26 -3.56
N ASP A 51 -12.88 -7.33 -4.69
CA ASP A 51 -12.32 -7.20 -6.03
C ASP A 51 -12.05 -5.73 -6.36
N PRO A 52 -11.11 -5.45 -7.28
CA PRO A 52 -10.96 -4.12 -7.85
C PRO A 52 -12.26 -3.66 -8.52
N HIS A 53 -12.76 -2.51 -8.11
CA HIS A 53 -14.05 -1.98 -8.50
C HIS A 53 -13.96 -0.51 -8.90
N THR A 54 -14.95 -0.05 -9.64
CA THR A 54 -15.23 1.37 -9.83
C THR A 54 -16.28 1.81 -8.81
N SER A 55 -16.42 3.11 -8.59
CA SER A 55 -17.51 3.66 -7.77
C SER A 55 -18.18 4.82 -8.50
N GLU A 56 -19.42 5.15 -8.16
CA GLU A 56 -20.12 6.28 -8.79
C GLU A 56 -19.38 7.63 -8.61
N LYS A 57 -18.57 7.76 -7.54
CA LYS A 57 -17.75 8.95 -7.27
C LYS A 57 -16.36 8.90 -7.90
N ASP A 58 -15.97 7.75 -8.45
CA ASP A 58 -14.64 7.52 -9.00
C ASP A 58 -14.71 6.47 -10.10
N GLU A 59 -14.72 6.94 -11.34
CA GLU A 59 -14.82 6.12 -12.53
C GLU A 59 -13.58 5.25 -12.76
N LYS A 60 -12.47 5.53 -12.06
CA LYS A 60 -11.24 4.74 -12.20
C LYS A 60 -11.34 3.45 -11.39
N LYS A 61 -11.00 2.34 -12.05
CA LYS A 61 -10.94 1.01 -11.40
C LYS A 61 -9.82 0.99 -10.36
N ARG A 62 -10.17 0.65 -9.12
CA ARG A 62 -9.24 0.62 -7.99
C ARG A 62 -9.46 -0.57 -7.07
N ALA A 63 -8.39 -0.99 -6.42
CA ALA A 63 -8.42 -1.90 -5.28
C ALA A 63 -8.35 -1.08 -3.99
N SER A 64 -9.23 -1.40 -3.03
CA SER A 64 -9.29 -0.71 -1.74
C SER A 64 -8.76 -1.62 -0.64
N GLY A 65 -7.91 -1.10 0.23
CA GLY A 65 -7.31 -1.89 1.29
C GLY A 65 -6.88 -1.10 2.51
N GLN A 66 -6.28 -1.81 3.46
CA GLN A 66 -5.76 -1.27 4.71
C GLN A 66 -4.34 -1.78 4.95
N ILE A 67 -3.44 -0.86 5.35
CA ILE A 67 -2.04 -1.15 5.65
C ILE A 67 -1.84 -1.22 7.16
N PHE A 68 -1.14 -2.26 7.60
CA PHE A 68 -0.91 -2.56 9.00
C PHE A 68 0.58 -2.66 9.32
N GLN A 69 0.90 -2.30 10.55
CA GLN A 69 2.07 -2.77 11.27
C GLN A 69 1.56 -3.73 12.36
N ASP A 70 1.84 -5.02 12.17
CA ASP A 70 1.33 -6.12 12.98
C ASP A 70 -0.21 -6.11 13.01
N GLN A 71 -0.81 -5.79 14.16
CA GLN A 71 -2.26 -5.66 14.34
C GLN A 71 -2.74 -4.21 14.28
N MET A 72 -1.83 -3.23 14.24
CA MET A 72 -2.18 -1.82 14.24
C MET A 72 -2.38 -1.29 12.82
N ARG A 73 -3.58 -0.77 12.53
CA ARG A 73 -3.88 -0.11 11.26
C ARG A 73 -3.13 1.22 11.15
N LEU A 74 -2.28 1.37 10.14
CA LEU A 74 -1.58 2.61 9.83
C LEU A 74 -2.47 3.57 9.03
N THR A 75 -2.97 3.11 7.89
CA THR A 75 -3.82 3.89 6.97
C THR A 75 -4.65 2.96 6.08
N SER A 76 -5.74 3.49 5.49
CA SER A 76 -6.35 2.86 4.31
C SER A 76 -5.64 3.32 3.04
N VAL A 77 -5.77 2.53 1.97
CA VAL A 77 -5.14 2.75 0.67
C VAL A 77 -6.10 2.43 -0.47
N HIS A 78 -6.05 3.23 -1.53
CA HIS A 78 -6.63 2.95 -2.84
C HIS A 78 -5.50 2.78 -3.84
N VAL A 79 -5.48 1.68 -4.58
CA VAL A 79 -4.53 1.41 -5.65
C VAL A 79 -5.30 1.42 -6.96
N TYR A 80 -5.00 2.38 -7.82
CA TYR A 80 -5.65 2.56 -9.11
C TYR A 80 -4.93 1.78 -10.19
N ILE A 81 -5.68 1.36 -11.21
CA ILE A 81 -5.11 0.60 -12.33
C ILE A 81 -4.08 1.40 -13.16
N ASP A 82 -4.11 2.73 -13.08
CA ASP A 82 -3.12 3.61 -13.71
C ASP A 82 -1.80 3.71 -12.92
N GLY A 83 -1.68 2.96 -11.81
CA GLY A 83 -0.50 2.97 -10.94
C GLY A 83 -0.53 4.04 -9.85
N THR A 84 -1.58 4.86 -9.80
CA THR A 84 -1.78 5.84 -8.71
C THR A 84 -2.07 5.09 -7.41
N VAL A 85 -1.43 5.50 -6.32
CA VAL A 85 -1.69 4.96 -4.98
C VAL A 85 -2.05 6.12 -4.09
N GLU A 86 -3.23 6.10 -3.49
CA GLU A 86 -3.70 7.14 -2.58
C GLU A 86 -3.93 6.56 -1.20
N TYR A 87 -3.36 7.18 -0.19
CA TYR A 87 -3.62 6.88 1.20
C TYR A 87 -4.67 7.83 1.77
N SER A 88 -5.51 7.36 2.69
CA SER A 88 -6.49 8.25 3.34
C SER A 88 -5.86 9.35 4.19
N LYS A 89 -4.64 9.15 4.66
CA LYS A 89 -3.91 10.12 5.48
C LYS A 89 -2.88 10.86 4.62
N LYS A 90 -3.04 12.19 4.50
CA LYS A 90 -2.16 13.07 3.72
C LYS A 90 -0.67 12.88 4.02
N SER A 91 -0.32 12.69 5.29
CA SER A 91 1.07 12.51 5.71
C SER A 91 1.79 11.32 5.06
N TYR A 92 1.05 10.30 4.62
CA TYR A 92 1.60 9.19 3.86
C TYR A 92 1.71 9.53 2.37
N ASN A 93 0.75 10.25 1.79
CA ASN A 93 0.85 10.73 0.40
C ASN A 93 2.05 11.67 0.23
N ASP A 94 2.26 12.59 1.19
CA ASP A 94 3.39 13.52 1.19
C ASP A 94 4.76 12.82 1.30
N ALA A 95 4.78 11.57 1.77
CA ALA A 95 5.97 10.75 1.89
C ALA A 95 6.14 9.76 0.74
N GLN A 96 5.31 9.84 -0.32
CA GLN A 96 5.52 9.09 -1.56
C GLN A 96 6.56 9.82 -2.41
N GLU A 97 7.75 9.24 -2.54
CA GLU A 97 8.77 9.67 -3.51
C GLU A 97 8.55 9.01 -4.89
#